data_AF-A0A7W0RYT6-F1
#
_entry.id   AF-A0A7W0RYT6-F1
#
_cell.length_a   1.000
_cell.length_b   1.000
_cell.length_c   1.000
_cell.angle_alpha   90.00
_cell.angle_beta   90.00
_cell.angle_gamma   90.00
#
_symmetry.space_group_name_H-M   'P 1'
#
loop_
_entity.id
_entity.type
_entity.pdbx_description
1 polymer ?
#
loop_
_entity_poly.entity_id
_entity_poly.type
_entity_poly.pdbx_seq_one_letter_code
_entity_poly.pdbx_strand_id
1 'polypeptide(L)' 'MRVLGISGSLRAGSHNTRLLRAAGELFDAAGAELSLYDGLKAVPPYDEDDSEPAPAAVAHLR' A
#
# COMPACT_ATOMS: atom_id res chain seq x y z
N MET A 1 -9.34 5.29 -14.10
CA MET A 1 -9.25 4.08 -13.23
C MET A 1 -8.34 4.42 -12.06
N ARG A 2 -8.62 3.94 -10.83
CA ARG A 2 -7.75 4.18 -9.66
C ARG A 2 -7.22 2.85 -9.16
N VAL A 3 -5.92 2.78 -8.90
CA VAL A 3 -5.24 1.58 -8.39
C VAL A 3 -4.42 1.96 -7.16
N LEU A 4 -4.52 1.14 -6.12
CA LEU A 4 -3.68 1.24 -4.93
C LEU A 4 -2.47 0.32 -5.08
N GLY A 5 -1.27 0.89 -5.07
CA GLY A 5 0.00 0.18 -5.12
C GLY A 5 0.57 -0.05 -3.72
N ILE A 6 0.77 -1.32 -3.34
CA ILE A 6 1.38 -1.71 -2.07
C ILE A 6 2.74 -2.37 -2.34
N SER A 7 3.80 -1.82 -1.77
CA SER A 7 5.14 -2.44 -1.85
C SER A 7 5.28 -3.51 -0.78
N GLY A 8 5.58 -4.75 -1.18
CA GLY A 8 5.86 -5.86 -0.25
C GLY A 8 7.20 -5.76 0.50
N SER A 9 7.85 -4.59 0.50
CA SER A 9 9.14 -4.38 1.17
C SER A 9 9.14 -3.10 1.98
N LEU A 10 9.50 -3.22 3.26
CA LEU A 10 9.51 -2.12 4.23
C LEU A 10 10.84 -1.36 4.30
N ARG A 11 11.90 -1.85 3.63
CA ARG A 11 13.21 -1.17 3.66
C ARG A 11 13.16 0.11 2.84
N ALA A 12 13.86 1.15 3.31
CA ALA A 12 13.94 2.44 2.61
C ALA A 12 14.46 2.31 1.16
N GLY A 13 15.41 1.40 0.92
CA GLY A 13 16.02 1.15 -0.40
C GLY A 13 15.29 0.15 -1.30
N SER A 14 13.99 -0.10 -1.11
CA SER A 14 13.25 -1.11 -1.87
C SER A 14 13.20 -0.84 -3.38
N HIS A 15 13.62 -1.82 -4.18
CA HIS A 15 13.42 -1.78 -5.64
C HIS A 15 11.94 -1.81 -6.02
N ASN A 16 11.11 -2.56 -5.27
CA ASN A 16 9.66 -2.65 -5.54
C ASN A 16 8.97 -1.31 -5.31
N THR A 17 9.36 -0.57 -4.28
CA THR A 17 8.81 0.77 -4.04
C THR A 17 9.23 1.73 -5.14
N ARG A 18 10.48 1.65 -5.61
CA ARG A 18 10.94 2.45 -6.76
C ARG A 18 10.21 2.10 -8.06
N LEU A 19 9.95 0.82 -8.29
CA LEU A 19 9.16 0.35 -9.44
C LEU A 19 7.74 0.93 -9.43
N LEU A 20 7.05 0.87 -8.28
CA LEU A 20 5.69 1.42 -8.18
C LEU A 20 5.66 2.94 -8.39
N ARG A 21 6.68 3.68 -7.92
CA ARG A 21 6.80 5.12 -8.20
C ARG A 21 6.93 5.40 -9.71
N ALA A 22 7.81 4.66 -10.40
CA ALA A 22 7.97 4.79 -11.84
C ALA A 22 6.70 4.38 -12.62
N ALA A 23 5.98 3.36 -12.14
CA ALA A 23 4.71 2.95 -12.74
C ALA A 23 3.64 4.04 -12.67
N GLY A 24 3.68 4.94 -11.67
CA GLY A 24 2.73 6.05 -11.56
C GLY A 24 2.71 6.95 -12.79
N GLU A 25 3.89 7.25 -13.35
CA GLU A 25 4.03 8.04 -14.58
C GLU A 25 3.33 7.39 -15.78
N LEU A 26 3.38 6.05 -15.87
CA LEU A 26 2.71 5.29 -16.92
C LEU A 26 1.18 5.28 -16.74
N PHE A 27 0.71 5.25 -15.50
CA PHE A 27 -0.71 5.32 -15.18
C PHE A 27 -1.28 6.68 -15.56
N ASP A 28 -0.61 7.75 -15.18
CA ASP A 28 -1.02 9.12 -15.50
C ASP A 28 -1.11 9.32 -17.01
N ALA A 29 -0.11 8.85 -17.77
CA ALA A 29 -0.10 8.89 -19.23
C ALA A 29 -1.27 8.12 -19.86
N ALA A 30 -1.78 7.08 -19.19
CA ALA A 30 -2.93 6.30 -19.61
C ALA A 30 -4.28 6.84 -19.07
N GLY A 31 -4.30 7.99 -18.39
CA GLY A 31 -5.51 8.54 -17.76
C GLY A 31 -6.00 7.73 -16.56
N ALA A 32 -5.11 7.00 -15.90
CA ALA A 32 -5.35 6.28 -14.66
C ALA A 32 -4.53 6.89 -13.52
N GLU A 33 -4.89 6.56 -12.28
CA GLU A 33 -4.19 7.03 -11.08
C GLU A 33 -3.62 5.81 -10.34
N LEU A 34 -2.35 5.89 -9.96
CA LEU A 34 -1.71 4.94 -9.04
C LEU A 34 -1.37 5.65 -7.73
N SER A 35 -2.06 5.31 -6.65
CA SER A 35 -1.76 5.81 -5.30
C SER A 35 -0.87 4.81 -4.57
N LEU A 36 0.20 5.28 -3.93
CA LEU A 36 1.08 4.42 -3.12
C LEU A 36 0.57 4.33 -1.68
N TYR A 37 0.45 3.10 -1.16
CA TYR A 37 0.23 2.85 0.26
C TYR A 37 1.56 2.69 1.00
N ASP A 38 1.80 3.53 2.01
CA ASP A 38 3.00 3.52 2.86
C ASP A 38 2.74 3.08 4.30
N GLY A 39 1.47 2.85 4.66
CA GLY A 39 1.04 2.42 5.99
C GLY A 39 1.32 0.96 6.35
N LEU A 40 1.91 0.16 5.45
CA LEU A 40 2.08 -1.29 5.65
C LEU A 40 2.88 -1.63 6.91
N LYS A 41 3.86 -0.81 7.30
CA LYS A 41 4.65 -1.03 8.51
C LYS A 41 3.83 -0.93 9.81
N ALA A 42 2.71 -0.21 9.78
CA ALA A 42 1.84 -0.02 10.93
C ALA A 42 0.78 -1.13 11.08
N VAL A 43 0.63 -1.99 10.06
CA VAL A 43 -0.31 -3.12 10.11
C VAL A 43 0.26 -4.17 11.08
N PRO A 44 -0.48 -4.56 12.12
CA PRO A 44 -0.02 -5.60 13.04
C PRO A 44 0.03 -6.95 12.32
N PRO A 45 0.82 -7.92 12.83
CA PRO A 45 0.66 -9.31 12.46
C PRO A 45 -0.81 -9.75 12.63
N TYR A 46 -1.25 -10.67 11.78
CA TYR A 46 -2.55 -11.29 11.93
C TYR A 46 -2.65 -12.00 13.30
N ASP A 47 -3.76 -11.77 14.00
CA ASP A 47 -4.16 -12.44 15.23
C ASP A 47 -5.62 -12.89 15.05
N GLU A 48 -5.92 -14.16 15.32
CA GLU A 48 -7.28 -14.70 15.19
C GLU A 48 -8.19 -14.34 16.37
N ASP A 49 -7.61 -13.92 17.50
CA ASP A 49 -8.34 -13.50 18.69
C ASP A 49 -8.74 -12.01 18.62
N ASP A 50 -8.31 -11.27 17.60
CA ASP A 50 -8.68 -9.87 17.39
C ASP A 50 -10.21 -9.73 17.23
N SER A 51 -10.77 -8.74 17.93
CA SER A 51 -12.20 -8.39 17.87
C SER A 51 -12.42 -7.02 17.25
N GLU A 52 -13.64 -6.76 16.75
CA GLU A 52 -13.97 -5.45 16.18
C GLU A 52 -14.11 -4.37 17.29
N PRO A 53 -13.73 -3.10 17.01
CA PRO A 53 -13.27 -2.62 15.71
C PRO A 53 -11.80 -2.97 15.43
N ALA A 54 -11.50 -3.31 14.17
CA ALA A 54 -10.13 -3.59 13.74
C ALA A 54 -9.16 -2.43 14.05
N PRO A 55 -7.87 -2.72 14.30
CA PRO A 55 -6.85 -1.68 14.52
C PRO A 55 -6.85 -0.64 13.39
N ALA A 56 -6.61 0.63 13.73
CA ALA A 56 -6.73 1.75 12.78
C ALA A 56 -5.92 1.53 11.47
N ALA A 57 -4.71 0.98 11.56
CA ALA A 57 -3.88 0.68 10.40
C ALA A 57 -4.46 -0.42 9.48
N VAL A 58 -5.26 -1.35 10.03
CA VAL A 58 -6.01 -2.36 9.28
C VAL A 58 -7.27 -1.73 8.68
N ALA A 59 -7.96 -0.88 9.45
CA ALA A 59 -9.19 -0.22 9.02
C ALA A 59 -8.98 0.68 7.78
N HIS A 60 -7.80 1.26 7.60
CA HIS A 60 -7.45 2.09 6.43
C HIS A 60 -7.35 1.31 5.11
N LEU A 61 -7.35 -0.03 5.14
CA LEU A 61 -7.29 -0.89 3.95
C LEU A 61 -8.67 -1.42 3.51
N ARG A 62 -9.73 -1.09 4.23
CA ARG A 62 -11.13 -1.45 3.91
C ARG A 62 -11.76 -0.41 3.00
#